data_AF-A0A3E2THQ5-F1
#
_entry.id   AF-A0A3E2THQ5-F1
#
_cell.length_a   1.000
_cell.length_b   1.000
_cell.length_c   1.000
_cell.angle_alpha   90.00
_cell.angle_beta   90.00
_cell.angle_gamma   90.00
#
_symmetry.space_group_name_H-M   'P 1'
#
loop_
_entity.id
_entity.type
_entity.pdbx_description
1 polymer ?
#
loop_
_entity_poly.entity_id
_entity_poly.type
_entity_poly.pdbx_seq_one_letter_code
_entity_poly.pdbx_strand_id
1 'polypeptide(L)'
;MKNNKNLFKILLVTNLAFLGIASPIAHADESQAQATSQNSNFNNQVSQLKIAVDDMVNVVNSNAYYNYASQESKAEYENAINNGKYLLARLDSTNYEELRQATIRINNAKNAIESETYRSVQKQELMKAIEDSKITINAAKTLQKRAVNFSKKNADLLERLIKESEALIAEGELMLSKI
;
A
#
# COMPACT_ATOMS: atom_id res chain seq x y z
N MET A 1 16.50 -9.90 -23.30
CA MET A 1 15.38 -9.91 -22.34
C MET A 1 15.96 -9.93 -20.93
N LYS A 2 15.87 -8.81 -20.19
CA LYS A 2 16.32 -8.72 -18.80
C LYS A 2 15.10 -8.86 -17.89
N ASN A 3 15.07 -9.95 -17.12
CA ASN A 3 14.01 -10.24 -16.16
C ASN A 3 14.24 -9.42 -14.88
N ASN A 4 13.44 -8.37 -14.67
CA ASN A 4 13.40 -7.63 -13.41
C ASN A 4 12.43 -8.32 -12.44
N LYS A 5 12.85 -9.46 -11.89
CA LYS A 5 12.22 -10.06 -10.71
C LYS A 5 13.01 -9.60 -9.50
N ASN A 6 12.58 -8.51 -8.87
CA ASN A 6 12.94 -8.12 -7.50
C ASN A 6 12.13 -6.88 -7.15
N LEU A 7 11.37 -6.91 -6.05
CA LEU A 7 11.07 -5.78 -5.14
C LEU A 7 9.93 -6.05 -4.13
N PHE A 8 9.55 -7.31 -3.85
CA PHE A 8 8.78 -7.62 -2.64
C PHE A 8 9.72 -7.98 -1.50
N LYS A 9 10.29 -6.96 -0.85
CA LYS A 9 10.85 -7.12 0.51
C LYS A 9 9.72 -6.84 1.50
N ILE A 10 8.96 -7.88 1.81
CA ILE A 10 8.08 -7.91 2.97
C ILE A 10 8.99 -7.79 4.19
N LEU A 11 9.02 -6.62 4.81
CA LEU A 11 9.68 -6.43 6.10
C LEU A 11 8.74 -6.98 7.18
N LEU A 12 8.81 -8.29 7.41
CA LEU A 12 8.23 -8.91 8.59
C LEU A 12 9.16 -8.57 9.77
N VAL A 13 8.91 -7.49 10.49
CA VAL A 13 9.59 -7.23 11.76
C VAL A 13 9.01 -8.20 12.78
N THR A 14 9.66 -9.34 12.93
CA THR A 14 9.44 -10.29 14.01
C THR A 14 9.75 -9.59 15.34
N ASN A 15 8.73 -9.39 16.17
CA ASN A 15 8.92 -9.15 17.60
C ASN A 15 9.59 -10.39 18.20
N LEU A 16 10.92 -10.37 18.25
CA LEU A 16 11.70 -11.35 18.99
C LEU A 16 11.38 -11.17 20.47
N ALA A 17 10.71 -12.18 21.01
CA ALA A 17 10.53 -12.39 22.44
C ALA A 17 11.88 -12.26 23.17
N PHE A 18 11.96 -11.34 24.13
CA PHE A 18 13.04 -11.35 25.11
C PHE A 18 12.74 -12.49 26.09
N LEU A 19 13.24 -13.69 25.75
CA LEU A 19 13.28 -14.85 26.62
C LEU A 19 14.20 -14.56 27.81
N GLY A 20 13.63 -14.62 29.01
CA GLY A 20 14.38 -14.61 30.26
C GLY A 20 15.34 -15.80 30.32
N ILE A 21 16.60 -15.52 30.64
CA ILE A 21 17.58 -16.55 31.01
C ILE A 21 18.08 -16.17 32.40
N ALA A 22 17.79 -17.05 33.35
CA ALA A 22 18.14 -16.92 34.75
C ALA A 22 19.59 -17.37 35.01
N SER A 23 20.30 -16.65 35.88
CA SER A 23 21.38 -17.12 36.77
C SER A 23 21.83 -15.98 37.71
N PRO A 24 22.45 -16.27 38.87
CA PRO A 24 21.98 -15.70 40.14
C PRO A 24 22.88 -14.65 40.79
N ILE A 25 22.31 -13.99 41.81
CA ILE A 25 22.90 -13.18 42.88
C ILE A 25 23.21 -11.70 42.55
N ALA A 26 22.24 -10.84 42.83
CA ALA A 26 22.37 -9.71 43.76
C ALA A 26 20.96 -9.11 43.96
N HIS A 27 20.56 -8.83 45.20
CA HIS A 27 19.32 -8.12 45.52
C HIS A 27 19.43 -6.66 45.07
N ALA A 28 19.35 -6.41 43.76
CA ALA A 28 19.08 -5.10 43.20
C ALA A 28 17.56 -4.98 43.09
N ASP A 29 16.98 -4.31 44.09
CA ASP A 29 15.68 -3.65 44.12
C ASP A 29 14.83 -3.83 42.84
N GLU A 30 13.89 -4.78 42.87
CA GLU A 30 12.98 -5.13 41.75
C GLU A 30 12.20 -3.90 41.23
N SER A 31 12.03 -2.88 42.07
CA SER A 31 11.39 -1.61 41.71
C SER A 31 12.22 -0.77 40.72
N GLN A 32 13.56 -0.86 40.75
CA GLN A 32 14.44 -0.12 39.84
C GLN A 32 14.60 -0.80 38.49
N ALA A 33 14.60 -2.14 38.44
CA ALA A 33 14.65 -2.90 37.19
C ALA A 33 13.36 -2.70 36.36
N GLN A 34 12.19 -2.68 37.03
CA GLN A 34 10.91 -2.41 36.38
C GLN A 34 10.78 -0.95 35.93
N ALA A 35 11.20 0.02 36.75
CA ALA A 35 11.20 1.44 36.38
C ALA A 35 12.12 1.72 35.19
N THR A 36 13.30 1.09 35.13
CA THR A 36 14.24 1.24 34.01
C THR A 36 13.69 0.64 32.72
N SER A 37 13.03 -0.52 32.79
CA SER A 37 12.38 -1.17 31.63
C SER A 37 11.15 -0.40 31.13
N GLN A 38 10.33 0.16 32.01
CA GLN A 38 9.20 1.00 31.62
C GLN A 38 9.67 2.31 30.98
N ASN A 39 10.71 2.94 31.53
CA ASN A 39 11.27 4.18 31.00
C ASN A 39 11.95 3.95 29.62
N SER A 40 12.62 2.82 29.41
CA SER A 40 13.18 2.48 28.09
C SER A 40 12.08 2.24 27.04
N ASN A 41 10.99 1.56 27.40
CA ASN A 41 9.83 1.36 26.52
C ASN A 41 9.16 2.69 26.13
N PHE A 42 9.01 3.62 27.08
CA PHE A 42 8.49 4.96 26.79
C PHE A 42 9.38 5.74 25.82
N ASN A 43 10.68 5.83 26.09
CA ASN A 43 11.62 6.56 25.23
C ASN A 43 11.73 5.93 23.82
N ASN A 44 11.68 4.60 23.73
CA ASN A 44 11.60 3.91 22.45
C ASN A 44 10.34 4.33 21.67
N GLN A 45 9.18 4.38 22.34
CA GLN A 45 7.94 4.79 21.69
C GLN A 45 7.93 6.26 21.26
N VAL A 46 8.53 7.16 22.05
CA VAL A 46 8.77 8.56 21.64
C VAL A 46 9.59 8.61 20.36
N SER A 47 10.67 7.83 20.28
CA SER A 47 11.50 7.74 19.08
C SER A 47 10.72 7.23 17.86
N GLN A 48 9.90 6.19 18.02
CA GLN A 48 9.06 5.66 16.94
C GLN A 48 8.04 6.70 16.45
N LEU A 49 7.38 7.42 17.35
CA LEU A 49 6.46 8.48 16.97
C LEU A 49 7.17 9.62 16.23
N LYS A 50 8.36 10.03 16.70
CA LYS A 50 9.17 11.03 16.02
C LYS A 50 9.54 10.61 14.60
N ILE A 51 10.01 9.37 14.42
CA ILE A 51 10.32 8.83 13.08
C ILE A 51 9.08 8.89 12.17
N ALA A 52 7.91 8.48 12.66
CA ALA A 52 6.68 8.51 11.87
C ALA A 52 6.24 9.93 11.50
N VAL A 53 6.42 10.91 12.40
CA VAL A 53 6.14 12.33 12.15
C VAL A 53 7.14 12.94 11.17
N ASP A 54 8.43 12.64 11.33
CA ASP A 54 9.50 13.17 10.46
C ASP A 54 9.39 12.61 9.03
N ASP A 55 8.86 11.40 8.86
CA ASP A 55 8.57 10.80 7.54
C ASP A 55 7.47 11.54 6.76
N MET A 56 6.73 12.48 7.39
CA MET A 56 5.74 13.33 6.73
C MET A 56 6.27 13.94 5.44
N VAL A 57 7.50 14.44 5.44
CA VAL A 57 8.09 15.10 4.27
C VAL A 57 8.22 14.11 3.09
N ASN A 58 8.54 12.85 3.36
CA ASN A 58 8.63 11.83 2.31
C ASN A 58 7.24 11.44 1.80
N VAL A 59 6.27 11.29 2.71
CA VAL A 59 4.90 10.91 2.34
C VAL A 59 4.24 12.00 1.52
N VAL A 60 4.25 13.27 1.95
CA VAL A 60 3.56 14.36 1.24
C VAL A 60 4.17 14.67 -0.14
N ASN A 61 5.47 14.41 -0.32
CA ASN A 61 6.16 14.55 -1.60
C ASN A 61 6.10 13.30 -2.48
N SER A 62 5.50 12.22 -1.97
CA SER A 62 5.36 10.98 -2.74
C SER A 62 4.33 11.13 -3.86
N ASN A 63 4.54 10.39 -4.94
CA ASN A 63 3.58 10.26 -6.02
C ASN A 63 2.23 9.73 -5.53
N ALA A 64 2.25 8.82 -4.56
CA ALA A 64 1.08 8.24 -3.90
C ALA A 64 0.20 9.34 -3.28
N TYR A 65 0.80 10.21 -2.46
CA TYR A 65 0.09 11.32 -1.84
C TYR A 65 -0.38 12.35 -2.86
N TYR A 66 0.50 12.78 -3.76
CA TYR A 66 0.19 13.89 -4.65
C TYR A 66 -0.89 13.54 -5.69
N ASN A 67 -0.76 12.39 -6.36
CA ASN A 67 -1.56 12.05 -7.54
C ASN A 67 -2.72 11.08 -7.26
N TYR A 68 -2.68 10.32 -6.17
CA TYR A 68 -3.64 9.22 -5.97
C TYR A 68 -4.43 9.27 -4.66
N ALA A 69 -3.86 9.86 -3.60
CA ALA A 69 -4.56 9.97 -2.33
C ALA A 69 -5.82 10.85 -2.47
N SER A 70 -6.94 10.32 -1.97
CA SER A 70 -8.18 11.07 -1.83
C SER A 70 -8.02 12.24 -0.86
N GLN A 71 -8.87 13.25 -0.98
CA GLN A 71 -8.86 14.38 -0.04
C GLN A 71 -9.12 13.92 1.40
N GLU A 72 -9.93 12.88 1.57
CA GLU A 72 -10.22 12.25 2.86
C GLU A 72 -8.97 11.57 3.44
N SER A 73 -8.29 10.73 2.66
CA SER A 73 -7.04 10.07 3.11
C SER A 73 -5.93 11.06 3.41
N LYS A 74 -5.83 12.17 2.65
CA LYS A 74 -4.92 13.28 2.96
C LYS A 74 -5.25 13.91 4.32
N ALA A 75 -6.52 14.24 4.54
CA ALA A 75 -6.97 14.83 5.80
C ALA A 75 -6.76 13.90 7.00
N GLU A 76 -7.03 12.60 6.87
CA GLU A 76 -6.79 11.58 7.90
C GLU A 76 -5.29 11.54 8.28
N TYR A 77 -4.41 11.53 7.26
CA TYR A 77 -2.97 11.54 7.47
C TYR A 77 -2.48 12.82 8.15
N GLU A 78 -2.91 13.99 7.66
CA GLU A 78 -2.55 15.29 8.23
C GLU A 78 -3.03 15.41 9.70
N ASN A 79 -4.24 14.94 10.00
CA ASN A 79 -4.77 14.90 11.36
C ASN A 79 -3.94 13.98 12.28
N ALA A 80 -3.56 12.79 11.79
CA ALA A 80 -2.72 11.86 12.55
C ALA A 80 -1.33 12.46 12.83
N ILE A 81 -0.73 13.15 11.85
CA ILE A 81 0.55 13.85 12.03
C ILE A 81 0.43 14.98 13.05
N ASN A 82 -0.63 15.80 12.97
CA ASN A 82 -0.85 16.90 13.91
C ASN A 82 -1.03 16.38 15.33
N ASN A 83 -1.77 15.27 15.51
CA ASN A 83 -1.89 14.61 16.81
C ASN A 83 -0.53 14.08 17.31
N GLY A 84 0.27 13.45 16.45
CA GLY A 84 1.61 12.99 16.80
C GLY A 84 2.53 14.13 17.28
N LYS A 85 2.55 15.25 16.54
CA LYS A 85 3.31 16.46 16.93
C LYS A 85 2.85 17.03 18.26
N TYR A 86 1.54 17.06 18.49
CA TYR A 86 0.95 17.55 19.74
C TYR A 86 1.40 16.71 20.94
N LEU A 87 1.38 15.38 20.84
CA LEU A 87 1.84 14.49 21.92
C LEU A 87 3.36 14.63 22.17
N LEU A 88 4.16 14.72 21.11
CA LEU A 88 5.61 14.94 21.23
C LEU A 88 5.97 16.27 21.91
N ALA A 89 5.10 17.28 21.84
CA ALA A 89 5.31 18.56 22.51
C ALA A 89 4.95 18.55 24.01
N ARG A 90 4.34 17.46 24.51
CA ARG A 90 3.77 17.36 25.87
C ARG A 90 4.13 16.03 26.55
N LEU A 91 5.38 15.61 26.41
CA LEU A 91 5.87 14.32 26.92
C LEU A 91 5.79 14.19 28.45
N ASP A 92 5.74 15.31 29.16
CA ASP A 92 5.55 15.38 30.62
C ASP A 92 4.17 14.87 31.08
N SER A 93 3.16 14.96 30.20
CA SER A 93 1.77 14.60 30.48
C SER A 93 1.22 13.49 29.58
N THR A 94 2.02 13.02 28.62
CA THR A 94 1.65 11.97 27.68
C THR A 94 2.11 10.61 28.19
N ASN A 95 1.27 9.59 28.06
CA ASN A 95 1.63 8.22 28.43
C ASN A 95 2.05 7.36 27.21
N TYR A 96 2.66 6.20 27.49
CA TYR A 96 3.14 5.26 26.46
C TYR A 96 2.04 4.87 25.44
N GLU A 97 0.83 4.62 25.92
CA GLU A 97 -0.26 4.13 25.06
C GLU A 97 -0.76 5.22 24.10
N GLU A 98 -0.81 6.48 24.54
CA GLU A 98 -1.14 7.62 23.67
C GLU A 98 -0.13 7.74 22.51
N LEU A 99 1.17 7.65 22.83
CA LEU A 99 2.22 7.67 21.81
C LEU A 99 2.10 6.49 20.85
N ARG A 100 1.83 5.29 21.37
CA ARG A 100 1.65 4.07 20.57
C ARG A 100 0.46 4.18 19.63
N GLN A 101 -0.67 4.67 20.11
CA GLN A 101 -1.87 4.87 19.30
C GLN A 101 -1.66 5.93 18.21
N ALA A 102 -0.96 7.03 18.51
CA ALA A 102 -0.62 8.02 17.51
C ALA A 102 0.29 7.45 16.41
N THR A 103 1.30 6.67 16.77
CA THR A 103 2.16 5.97 15.78
C THR A 103 1.35 5.02 14.90
N ILE A 104 0.44 4.25 15.48
CA ILE A 104 -0.45 3.35 14.74
C ILE A 104 -1.34 4.14 13.77
N ARG A 105 -1.94 5.25 14.20
CA ARG A 105 -2.79 6.08 13.35
C ARG A 105 -2.03 6.65 12.15
N ILE A 106 -0.83 7.18 12.36
CA ILE A 106 0.01 7.70 11.27
C ILE A 106 0.33 6.58 10.26
N ASN A 107 0.74 5.40 10.74
CA ASN A 107 1.07 4.28 9.87
C ASN A 107 -0.16 3.73 9.13
N ASN A 108 -1.32 3.68 9.78
CA ASN A 108 -2.56 3.25 9.14
C ASN A 108 -3.01 4.23 8.05
N ALA A 109 -2.94 5.54 8.31
CA ALA A 109 -3.27 6.56 7.32
C ALA A 109 -2.29 6.52 6.12
N LYS A 110 -0.98 6.33 6.38
CA LYS A 110 0.02 6.10 5.33
C LYS A 110 -0.31 4.87 4.48
N ASN A 111 -0.61 3.74 5.12
CA ASN A 111 -0.97 2.50 4.43
C ASN A 111 -2.27 2.64 3.62
N ALA A 112 -3.23 3.43 4.10
CA ALA A 112 -4.46 3.71 3.36
C ALA A 112 -4.16 4.43 2.03
N ILE A 113 -3.29 5.45 2.06
CA ILE A 113 -2.83 6.18 0.88
C ILE A 113 -2.10 5.25 -0.10
N GLU A 114 -1.21 4.38 0.38
CA GLU A 114 -0.52 3.40 -0.47
C GLU A 114 -1.50 2.41 -1.10
N SER A 115 -2.52 1.98 -0.36
CA SER A 115 -3.56 1.07 -0.83
C SER A 115 -4.46 1.72 -1.89
N GLU A 116 -4.85 2.98 -1.70
CA GLU A 116 -5.58 3.78 -2.69
C GLU A 116 -4.77 3.95 -3.98
N THR A 117 -3.46 4.21 -3.85
CA THR A 117 -2.54 4.32 -4.97
C THR A 117 -2.51 3.03 -5.78
N TYR A 118 -2.33 1.90 -5.11
CA TYR A 118 -2.30 0.59 -5.75
C TYR A 118 -3.61 0.28 -6.51
N ARG A 119 -4.77 0.58 -5.92
CA ARG A 119 -6.07 0.43 -6.60
C ARG A 119 -6.20 1.33 -7.82
N SER A 120 -5.80 2.59 -7.69
CA SER A 120 -5.89 3.59 -8.76
C SER A 120 -5.02 3.23 -9.96
N VAL A 121 -3.77 2.78 -9.72
CA VAL A 121 -2.86 2.34 -10.77
C VAL A 121 -3.41 1.11 -11.49
N GLN A 122 -3.87 0.09 -10.76
CA GLN A 122 -4.47 -1.09 -11.38
C GLN A 122 -5.71 -0.75 -12.22
N LYS A 123 -6.55 0.17 -11.73
CA LYS A 123 -7.72 0.64 -12.47
C LYS A 123 -7.29 1.29 -13.79
N GLN A 124 -6.28 2.16 -13.77
CA GLN A 124 -5.75 2.81 -14.97
C GLN A 124 -5.12 1.80 -15.95
N GLU A 125 -4.35 0.83 -15.46
CA GLU A 125 -3.76 -0.22 -16.28
C GLU A 125 -4.82 -1.10 -16.94
N LEU A 126 -5.86 -1.49 -16.20
CA LEU A 126 -6.98 -2.27 -16.73
C LEU A 126 -7.77 -1.46 -17.78
N MET A 127 -8.06 -0.18 -17.53
CA MET A 127 -8.69 0.70 -18.50
C MET A 127 -7.88 0.77 -19.80
N LYS A 128 -6.56 0.96 -19.69
CA LYS A 128 -5.66 1.01 -20.85
C LYS A 128 -5.65 -0.31 -21.61
N ALA A 129 -5.57 -1.44 -20.93
CA ALA A 129 -5.58 -2.76 -21.56
C ALA A 129 -6.89 -3.01 -22.33
N ILE A 130 -8.03 -2.64 -21.74
CA ILE A 130 -9.35 -2.75 -22.40
C ILE A 130 -9.39 -1.88 -23.66
N GLU A 131 -8.91 -0.63 -23.60
CA GLU A 131 -8.89 0.26 -24.75
C GLU A 131 -7.97 -0.26 -25.87
N ASP A 132 -6.77 -0.70 -25.53
CA ASP A 132 -5.82 -1.31 -26.47
C ASP A 132 -6.44 -2.58 -27.13
N SER A 133 -7.18 -3.39 -26.36
CA SER A 133 -7.92 -4.54 -26.89
C SER A 133 -9.06 -4.13 -27.82
N LYS A 134 -9.84 -3.09 -27.49
CA LYS A 134 -10.92 -2.58 -28.35
C LYS A 134 -10.38 -2.12 -29.71
N ILE A 135 -9.27 -1.38 -29.72
CA ILE A 135 -8.60 -0.96 -30.95
C ILE A 135 -8.21 -2.17 -31.80
N THR A 136 -7.56 -3.17 -31.18
CA THR A 136 -7.13 -4.40 -31.85
C THR A 136 -8.31 -5.17 -32.45
N ILE A 137 -9.42 -5.28 -31.72
CA ILE A 137 -10.62 -5.98 -32.18
C ILE A 137 -11.33 -5.23 -33.30
N ASN A 138 -11.36 -3.89 -33.25
CA ASN A 138 -11.89 -3.09 -34.35
C ASN A 138 -11.07 -3.26 -35.64
N ALA A 139 -9.75 -3.35 -35.53
CA ALA A 139 -8.88 -3.66 -36.66
C ALA A 139 -9.14 -5.07 -37.19
N ALA A 140 -9.25 -6.07 -36.32
CA ALA A 140 -9.57 -7.46 -36.68
C ALA A 140 -10.92 -7.57 -37.41
N LYS A 141 -11.97 -6.92 -36.90
CA LYS A 141 -13.29 -6.83 -37.56
C LYS A 141 -13.21 -6.15 -38.92
N THR A 142 -12.39 -5.10 -39.04
CA THR A 142 -12.19 -4.40 -40.33
C THR A 142 -11.50 -5.32 -41.35
N LEU A 143 -10.47 -6.06 -40.93
CA LEU A 143 -9.81 -7.05 -41.76
C LEU A 143 -10.77 -8.15 -42.18
N GLN A 144 -11.57 -8.69 -41.26
CA GLN A 144 -12.58 -9.71 -41.56
C GLN A 144 -13.57 -9.24 -42.64
N LYS A 145 -14.02 -7.97 -42.57
CA LYS A 145 -14.96 -7.39 -43.54
C LYS A 145 -14.34 -7.13 -44.91
N ARG A 146 -13.04 -6.81 -44.98
CA ARG A 146 -12.36 -6.39 -46.22
C ARG A 146 -11.56 -7.50 -46.88
N ALA A 147 -11.16 -8.52 -46.14
CA ALA A 147 -10.30 -9.58 -46.66
C ALA A 147 -11.09 -10.52 -47.57
N VAL A 148 -10.79 -10.44 -48.87
CA VAL A 148 -11.48 -11.23 -49.91
C VAL A 148 -10.99 -12.69 -49.95
N ASN A 149 -9.83 -12.99 -49.34
CA ASN A 149 -9.11 -14.27 -49.53
C ASN A 149 -8.74 -15.01 -48.22
N PHE A 150 -9.53 -14.92 -47.15
CA PHE A 150 -9.32 -15.84 -46.03
C PHE A 150 -9.71 -17.27 -46.42
N SER A 151 -8.84 -18.23 -46.11
CA SER A 151 -9.28 -19.63 -46.09
C SER A 151 -10.35 -19.80 -45.01
N LYS A 152 -11.29 -20.72 -45.20
CA LYS A 152 -12.37 -20.99 -44.23
C LYS A 152 -11.83 -21.18 -42.81
N LYS A 153 -10.78 -22.01 -42.65
CA LYS A 153 -10.12 -22.25 -41.35
C LYS A 153 -9.61 -20.96 -40.69
N ASN A 154 -9.03 -20.05 -41.48
CA ASN A 154 -8.50 -18.80 -40.95
C ASN A 154 -9.61 -17.79 -40.62
N ALA A 155 -10.69 -17.77 -41.42
CA ALA A 155 -11.88 -16.97 -41.12
C ALA A 155 -12.54 -17.44 -39.81
N ASP A 156 -12.74 -18.75 -39.64
CA ASP A 156 -13.31 -19.35 -38.44
C ASP A 156 -12.45 -19.09 -37.19
N LEU A 157 -11.12 -19.16 -37.34
CA LEU A 157 -10.18 -18.82 -36.26
C LEU A 157 -10.28 -17.34 -35.88
N LEU A 158 -10.29 -16.44 -36.86
CA LEU A 158 -10.40 -15.00 -36.63
C LEU A 158 -11.71 -14.65 -35.93
N GLU A 159 -12.84 -15.22 -36.36
CA GLU A 159 -14.14 -15.01 -35.73
C GLU A 159 -14.14 -15.46 -34.26
N ARG A 160 -13.55 -16.63 -33.98
CA ARG A 160 -13.43 -17.15 -32.61
C ARG A 160 -12.59 -16.22 -31.73
N LEU A 161 -11.43 -15.80 -32.21
CA LEU A 161 -10.55 -14.88 -31.48
C LEU A 161 -11.23 -13.55 -31.20
N ILE A 162 -12.03 -13.04 -32.15
CA ILE A 162 -12.84 -11.84 -31.94
C ILE A 162 -13.84 -12.05 -30.80
N LYS A 163 -14.63 -13.13 -30.84
CA LYS A 163 -15.63 -13.44 -29.79
C LYS A 163 -15.00 -13.62 -28.41
N GLU A 164 -13.91 -14.38 -28.33
CA GLU A 164 -13.18 -14.60 -27.07
C GLU A 164 -12.67 -13.28 -26.50
N SER A 165 -12.11 -12.40 -27.35
CA SER A 165 -11.61 -11.09 -26.92
C SER A 165 -12.73 -10.14 -26.50
N GLU A 166 -13.88 -10.16 -27.17
CA GLU A 166 -15.06 -9.39 -26.77
C GLU A 166 -15.58 -9.81 -25.39
N ALA A 167 -15.57 -11.12 -25.11
CA ALA A 167 -15.93 -11.64 -23.79
C ALA A 167 -14.94 -11.17 -22.70
N LEU A 168 -13.63 -11.20 -22.99
CA LEU A 168 -12.60 -10.69 -22.08
C LEU A 168 -12.71 -9.18 -21.84
N ILE A 169 -13.03 -8.39 -22.88
CA ILE A 169 -13.29 -6.96 -22.74
C ILE A 169 -14.48 -6.73 -21.81
N ALA A 170 -15.59 -7.45 -22.01
CA ALA A 170 -16.78 -7.33 -21.17
C ALA A 170 -16.51 -7.73 -19.71
N GLU A 171 -15.71 -8.78 -19.49
CA GLU A 171 -15.26 -9.16 -18.14
C GLU A 171 -14.39 -8.06 -17.50
N GLY A 172 -13.45 -7.50 -18.24
CA GLY A 172 -12.62 -6.39 -17.76
C GLY A 172 -13.45 -5.15 -17.42
N GLU A 173 -14.44 -4.79 -18.23
CA GLU A 173 -15.37 -3.68 -17.95
C GLU A 173 -16.20 -3.94 -16.69
N LEU A 174 -16.64 -5.19 -16.48
CA LEU A 174 -17.32 -5.59 -15.25
C LEU A 174 -16.39 -5.49 -14.04
N MET A 175 -15.12 -5.88 -14.16
CA MET A 175 -14.14 -5.71 -13.08
C MET A 175 -13.92 -4.23 -12.75
N LEU A 176 -13.79 -3.35 -13.76
CA LEU A 176 -13.68 -1.91 -13.56
C LEU A 176 -14.87 -1.30 -12.81
N SER A 177 -16.08 -1.81 -13.04
CA SER A 177 -17.28 -1.34 -12.32
C SER A 177 -17.28 -1.66 -10.83
N LYS A 178 -16.43 -2.60 -10.40
CA LYS A 178 -16.33 -3.10 -9.02
C LYS A 178 -15.14 -2.49 -8.25
N ILE A 179 -14.31 -1.67 -8.91
CA ILE A 179 -13.11 -1.02 -8.35
C ILE A 179 -13.36 0.48 -8.19
#